data_AF-I7LBD2-F1
#
_entry.id   AF-I7LBD2-F1
#
_cell.length_a   1.000
_cell.length_b   1.000
_cell.length_c   1.000
_cell.angle_alpha   90.00
_cell.angle_beta   90.00
_cell.angle_gamma   90.00
#
_symmetry.space_group_name_H-M   'P 1'
#
loop_
_entity.id
_entity.type
_entity.pdbx_description
1 polymer ?
#
loop_
_entity_poly.entity_id
_entity_poly.type
_entity_poly.pdbx_seq_one_letter_code
_entity_poly.pdbx_strand_id
1 'polypeptide(L)'
;MKAEHKEQKEKIQMEFDFLAPTPISFRDEITKLTKSEKALYKIIPTGKKNAVNTKQLAKTIGVEYRRITALIQQIRRKNIAICSSQEPNYSGIYKPANIVEFAEFFNRYQRANRERNKTETALKYSEYGIKLLTCGTTKKPPDKSN
;
A
#
# COMPACT_ATOMS: atom_id res chain seq x y z
N MET A 1 14.69 5.26 45.82
CA MET A 1 13.35 5.65 45.33
C MET A 1 13.32 6.60 44.11
N LYS A 2 13.95 7.80 44.09
CA LYS A 2 13.93 8.65 42.86
C LYS A 2 14.93 8.24 41.78
N ALA A 3 16.07 7.65 42.17
CA ALA A 3 17.13 7.24 41.23
C ALA A 3 16.77 5.96 40.44
N GLU A 4 16.18 4.96 41.10
CA GLU A 4 15.79 3.69 40.46
C GLU A 4 14.68 3.86 39.42
N HIS A 5 13.71 4.75 39.67
CA HIS A 5 12.68 5.09 38.69
C HIS A 5 13.23 5.85 37.48
N LYS A 6 14.35 6.55 37.63
CA LYS A 6 15.01 7.25 36.52
C LYS A 6 15.76 6.25 35.64
N GLU A 7 16.47 5.32 36.25
CA GLU A 7 17.21 4.27 35.54
C GLU A 7 16.28 3.29 34.81
N GLN A 8 15.13 2.94 35.41
CA GLN A 8 14.11 2.13 34.73
C GLN A 8 13.47 2.87 33.56
N LYS A 9 13.20 4.19 33.69
CA LYS A 9 12.69 5.00 32.58
C LYS A 9 13.70 5.11 31.45
N GLU A 10 14.99 5.26 31.75
CA GLU A 10 16.05 5.32 30.74
C GLU A 10 16.24 3.97 30.02
N LYS A 11 16.16 2.84 30.74
CA LYS A 11 16.18 1.50 30.12
C LYS A 11 14.98 1.26 29.19
N ILE A 12 13.77 1.63 29.63
CA ILE A 12 12.56 1.52 28.81
C ILE A 12 12.63 2.43 27.58
N GLN A 13 13.17 3.65 27.73
CA GLN A 13 13.35 4.57 26.61
C GLN A 13 14.34 4.03 25.58
N MET A 14 15.48 3.47 26.03
CA MET A 14 16.47 2.86 25.14
C MET A 14 15.95 1.59 24.44
N GLU A 15 15.15 0.78 25.12
CA GLU A 15 14.51 -0.42 24.54
C GLU A 15 13.44 -0.03 23.50
N PHE A 16 12.69 1.05 23.75
CA PHE A 16 11.75 1.62 22.80
C PHE A 16 12.45 2.19 21.56
N ASP A 17 13.58 2.89 21.73
CA ASP A 17 14.35 3.45 20.61
C ASP A 17 15.04 2.36 19.76
N PHE A 18 15.32 1.18 20.34
CA PHE A 18 15.86 0.01 19.62
C PHE A 18 14.77 -0.78 18.86
N LEU A 19 13.56 -0.85 19.40
CA LEU A 19 12.41 -1.55 18.80
C LEU A 19 11.57 -0.67 17.86
N ALA A 20 11.66 0.66 18.00
CA ALA A 20 11.06 1.57 17.05
C ALA A 20 11.86 1.45 15.75
N PRO A 21 11.24 1.05 14.61
CA PRO A 21 11.92 1.22 13.34
C PRO A 21 12.31 2.69 13.25
N THR A 22 13.62 2.95 13.15
CA THR A 22 14.17 4.31 12.99
C THR A 22 13.27 5.06 12.02
N PRO A 23 12.84 6.31 12.30
CA PRO A 23 11.99 7.06 11.40
C PRO A 23 12.65 7.02 10.02
N ILE A 24 12.07 6.26 9.10
CA ILE A 24 12.66 6.10 7.78
C ILE A 24 12.64 7.52 7.21
N SER A 25 13.83 8.07 7.00
CA SER A 25 13.99 9.41 6.46
C SER A 25 13.22 9.48 5.15
N PHE A 26 12.11 10.20 5.14
CA PHE A 26 11.20 10.32 4.00
C PHE A 26 11.92 10.76 2.71
N ARG A 27 13.06 11.47 2.87
CA ARG A 27 13.92 11.90 1.77
C ARG A 27 14.56 10.72 1.03
N ASP A 28 14.87 9.62 1.71
CA ASP A 28 15.52 8.44 1.13
C ASP A 28 14.54 7.51 0.39
N GLU A 29 13.24 7.71 0.56
CA GLU A 29 12.21 6.91 -0.13
C GLU A 29 11.87 7.48 -1.51
N ILE A 30 11.82 8.81 -1.64
CA ILE A 30 11.55 9.47 -2.94
C ILE A 30 12.69 9.20 -3.93
N THR A 31 13.93 9.05 -3.48
CA THR A 31 15.07 8.74 -4.36
C THR A 31 14.89 7.40 -5.07
N LYS A 32 14.23 6.41 -4.43
CA LYS A 32 13.92 5.06 -4.96
C LYS A 32 12.82 5.03 -6.03
N LEU A 33 12.16 6.16 -6.30
CA LEU A 33 11.15 6.24 -7.35
C LEU A 33 11.79 6.34 -8.74
N THR A 34 11.26 5.55 -9.69
CA THR A 34 11.54 5.65 -11.12
C THR A 34 11.02 6.99 -11.68
N LYS A 35 11.44 7.36 -12.89
CA LYS A 35 11.01 8.61 -13.54
C LYS A 35 9.47 8.72 -13.62
N SER A 36 8.80 7.65 -14.04
CA SER A 36 7.33 7.62 -14.15
C SER A 36 6.62 7.71 -12.80
N GLU A 37 7.14 7.03 -11.77
CA GLU A 37 6.58 7.12 -10.42
C GLU A 37 6.76 8.52 -9.81
N LYS A 38 7.92 9.17 -10.03
CA LYS A 38 8.18 10.55 -9.60
C LYS A 38 7.21 11.53 -10.26
N ALA A 39 7.02 11.40 -11.57
CA ALA A 39 6.08 12.24 -12.32
C ALA A 39 4.64 12.08 -11.78
N LEU A 40 4.20 10.84 -11.58
CA LEU A 40 2.90 10.54 -11.00
C LEU A 40 2.75 11.09 -9.57
N TYR A 41 3.74 10.87 -8.72
CA TYR A 41 3.69 11.32 -7.32
C TYR A 41 3.64 12.84 -7.18
N LYS A 42 4.31 13.56 -8.09
CA LYS A 42 4.33 15.02 -8.13
C LYS A 42 2.95 15.62 -8.41
N ILE A 43 2.16 14.99 -9.28
CA ILE A 43 0.85 15.52 -9.68
C ILE A 43 -0.28 15.16 -8.71
N ILE A 44 -0.12 14.13 -7.89
CA ILE A 44 -1.13 13.76 -6.89
C ILE A 44 -1.18 14.88 -5.85
N PRO A 45 -2.35 15.44 -5.52
CA PRO A 45 -2.45 16.51 -4.53
C PRO A 45 -2.37 15.98 -3.10
N THR A 46 -2.13 16.89 -2.16
CA THR A 46 -2.16 16.59 -0.72
C THR A 46 -3.52 16.95 -0.12
N GLY A 47 -4.01 16.11 0.78
CA GLY A 47 -5.29 16.24 1.46
C GLY A 47 -6.43 15.50 0.76
N LYS A 48 -7.27 14.83 1.56
CA LYS A 48 -8.43 14.05 1.09
C LYS A 48 -9.41 14.89 0.29
N LYS A 49 -9.65 16.13 0.73
CA LYS A 49 -10.56 17.08 0.05
C LYS A 49 -10.14 17.39 -1.39
N ASN A 50 -8.86 17.23 -1.71
CA ASN A 50 -8.30 17.49 -3.03
C ASN A 50 -8.16 16.22 -3.86
N ALA A 51 -8.74 15.08 -3.45
CA ALA A 51 -8.58 13.81 -4.14
C ALA A 51 -8.94 13.91 -5.64
N VAL A 52 -8.06 13.36 -6.47
CA VAL A 52 -8.22 13.41 -7.94
C VAL A 52 -8.64 12.05 -8.46
N ASN A 53 -9.61 12.04 -9.37
CA ASN A 53 -10.06 10.82 -9.99
C ASN A 53 -8.93 10.18 -10.82
N THR A 54 -8.64 8.90 -10.58
CA THR A 54 -7.61 8.15 -11.30
C THR A 54 -7.80 8.15 -12.83
N LYS A 55 -9.05 8.21 -13.33
CA LYS A 55 -9.35 8.35 -14.76
C LYS A 55 -8.93 9.71 -15.31
N GLN A 56 -9.16 10.78 -14.56
CA GLN A 56 -8.70 12.12 -14.94
C GLN A 56 -7.18 12.16 -14.94
N LEU A 57 -6.56 11.61 -13.90
CA LEU A 57 -5.10 11.49 -13.77
C LEU A 57 -4.47 10.74 -14.96
N ALA A 58 -5.09 9.64 -15.39
CA ALA A 58 -4.67 8.86 -16.56
C ALA A 58 -4.72 9.70 -17.85
N LYS A 59 -5.79 10.47 -18.05
CA LYS A 59 -5.94 11.39 -19.19
C LYS A 59 -4.89 12.50 -19.17
N THR A 60 -4.62 13.09 -18.00
CA THR A 60 -3.63 14.16 -17.85
C THR A 60 -2.21 13.70 -18.14
N ILE A 61 -1.83 12.48 -17.75
CA ILE A 61 -0.48 11.96 -18.00
C ILE A 61 -0.37 11.28 -19.38
N GLY A 62 -1.50 10.92 -20.01
CA GLY A 62 -1.51 10.19 -21.29
C GLY A 62 -1.13 8.71 -21.13
N VAL A 63 -1.51 8.08 -20.00
CA VAL A 63 -1.22 6.66 -19.73
C VAL A 63 -2.51 5.92 -19.42
N GLU A 64 -2.54 4.62 -19.69
CA GLU A 64 -3.70 3.80 -19.37
C GLU A 64 -4.02 3.78 -17.86
N TYR A 65 -5.31 3.74 -17.55
CA TYR A 65 -5.82 3.67 -16.18
C TYR A 65 -5.22 2.51 -15.36
N ARG A 66 -5.10 1.32 -15.98
CA ARG A 66 -4.51 0.15 -15.33
C ARG A 66 -3.05 0.40 -14.96
N ARG A 67 -2.31 1.12 -15.81
CA ARG A 67 -0.92 1.48 -15.56
C ARG A 67 -0.78 2.44 -14.38
N ILE A 68 -1.66 3.44 -14.27
CA ILE A 68 -1.69 4.34 -13.11
C ILE A 68 -1.93 3.56 -11.81
N THR A 69 -2.89 2.64 -11.82
CA THR A 69 -3.20 1.82 -10.63
C THR A 69 -2.00 0.97 -10.21
N ALA A 70 -1.31 0.37 -11.19
CA ALA A 70 -0.08 -0.41 -10.94
C ALA A 70 1.04 0.45 -10.35
N LEU A 71 1.26 1.65 -10.90
CA LEU A 71 2.26 2.60 -10.40
C LEU A 71 1.96 3.04 -8.96
N ILE A 72 0.70 3.36 -8.65
CA ILE A 72 0.30 3.72 -7.26
C ILE A 72 0.64 2.58 -6.29
N GLN A 73 0.35 1.34 -6.67
CA GLN A 73 0.66 0.18 -5.80
C GLN A 73 2.17 -0.05 -5.67
N GLN A 74 2.96 0.20 -6.72
CA GLN A 74 4.41 0.16 -6.65
C GLN A 74 4.97 1.22 -5.69
N ILE A 75 4.45 2.45 -5.77
CA ILE A 75 4.84 3.54 -4.87
C ILE A 75 4.50 3.18 -3.41
N ARG A 76 3.31 2.66 -3.14
CA ARG A 76 2.91 2.20 -1.80
C ARG A 76 3.82 1.10 -1.24
N ARG A 77 4.24 0.16 -2.10
CA ARG A 77 5.21 -0.90 -1.71
C ARG A 77 6.60 -0.37 -1.41
N LYS A 78 6.91 0.87 -1.79
CA LYS A 78 8.14 1.58 -1.43
C LYS A 78 7.96 2.44 -0.16
N ASN A 79 6.92 2.13 0.64
CA ASN A 79 6.55 2.80 1.89
C ASN A 79 6.05 4.26 1.74
N ILE A 80 5.84 4.74 0.52
CA ILE A 80 5.34 6.09 0.29
C ILE A 80 3.81 6.13 0.36
N ALA A 81 3.28 6.95 1.26
CA ALA A 81 1.85 7.06 1.51
C ALA A 81 1.10 7.73 0.33
N ILE A 82 0.29 6.93 -0.36
CA ILE A 82 -0.74 7.39 -1.28
C ILE A 82 -2.06 6.80 -0.83
N CYS A 83 -3.02 7.64 -0.49
CA CYS A 83 -4.35 7.23 -0.06
C CYS A 83 -5.34 7.26 -1.22
N SER A 84 -6.48 6.62 -1.04
CA SER A 84 -7.64 6.74 -1.92
C SER A 84 -8.89 6.97 -1.10
N SER A 85 -9.86 7.70 -1.63
CA SER A 85 -11.16 7.93 -1.01
C SER A 85 -12.27 7.51 -1.96
N GLN A 86 -13.37 7.05 -1.40
CA GLN A 86 -14.59 6.67 -2.12
C GLN A 86 -15.77 7.56 -1.72
N GLU A 87 -15.51 8.63 -0.95
CA GLU A 87 -16.56 9.55 -0.53
C GLU A 87 -17.13 10.30 -1.74
N PRO A 88 -18.45 10.54 -1.80
CA PRO A 88 -19.09 11.16 -2.96
C PRO A 88 -18.46 12.49 -3.38
N ASN A 89 -18.09 13.33 -2.40
CA ASN A 89 -17.55 14.66 -2.64
C ASN A 89 -16.04 14.68 -2.88
N TYR A 90 -15.33 13.62 -2.50
CA TYR A 90 -13.87 13.57 -2.45
C TYR A 90 -13.36 12.20 -2.92
N SER A 91 -13.86 11.72 -4.07
CA SER A 91 -13.52 10.40 -4.61
C SER A 91 -12.27 10.48 -5.47
N GLY A 92 -11.26 9.66 -5.16
CA GLY A 92 -10.02 9.66 -5.92
C GLY A 92 -8.77 9.34 -5.10
N ILE A 93 -7.62 9.72 -5.64
CA ILE A 93 -6.29 9.48 -5.09
C ILE A 93 -5.71 10.78 -4.53
N TYR A 94 -5.04 10.70 -3.38
CA TYR A 94 -4.42 11.84 -2.72
C TYR A 94 -3.23 11.40 -1.84
N LYS A 95 -2.36 12.34 -1.49
CA LYS A 95 -1.37 12.19 -0.42
C LYS A 95 -2.02 12.63 0.90
N PRO A 96 -1.93 11.85 1.99
CA PRO A 96 -2.54 12.26 3.26
C PRO A 96 -1.93 13.58 3.75
N ALA A 97 -2.77 14.52 4.17
CA ALA A 97 -2.32 15.77 4.77
C ALA A 97 -1.95 15.61 6.26
N ASN A 98 -2.52 14.59 6.92
CA ASN A 98 -2.32 14.32 8.34
C ASN A 98 -2.51 12.82 8.64
N ILE A 99 -2.18 12.45 9.88
CA ILE A 99 -2.25 11.05 10.34
C ILE A 99 -3.68 10.51 10.36
N VAL A 100 -4.68 11.35 10.58
CA VAL A 100 -6.10 10.95 10.61
C VAL A 100 -6.55 10.46 9.24
N GLU A 101 -6.26 11.24 8.19
CA GLU A 101 -6.57 10.85 6.80
C GLU A 101 -5.85 9.56 6.39
N PHE A 102 -4.63 9.34 6.86
CA PHE A 102 -3.90 8.10 6.63
C PHE A 102 -4.55 6.93 7.37
N ALA A 103 -4.84 7.09 8.66
CA ALA A 103 -5.46 6.05 9.49
C ALA A 103 -6.82 5.61 8.94
N GLU A 104 -7.66 6.55 8.52
CA GLU A 104 -8.93 6.25 7.84
C GLU A 104 -8.73 5.36 6.61
N PHE A 105 -7.81 5.74 5.73
CA PHE A 105 -7.48 4.96 4.54
C PHE A 105 -6.95 3.57 4.91
N PHE A 106 -6.01 3.50 5.85
CA PHE A 106 -5.32 2.28 6.23
C PHE A 106 -6.27 1.28 6.89
N ASN A 107 -7.16 1.74 7.77
CA ASN A 107 -8.18 0.90 8.41
C ASN A 107 -9.14 0.29 7.40
N ARG A 108 -9.64 1.10 6.45
CA ARG A 108 -10.47 0.60 5.35
C ARG A 108 -9.71 -0.39 4.46
N TYR A 109 -8.44 -0.10 4.15
CA TYR A 109 -7.59 -0.97 3.35
C TYR A 109 -7.38 -2.33 4.02
N GLN A 110 -7.10 -2.35 5.32
CA GLN A 110 -7.00 -3.58 6.12
C GLN A 110 -8.32 -4.37 6.11
N ARG A 111 -9.46 -3.70 6.34
CA ARG A 111 -10.77 -4.36 6.32
C ARG A 111 -11.04 -5.03 4.97
N ALA A 112 -10.80 -4.32 3.87
CA ALA A 112 -10.96 -4.88 2.54
C ALA A 112 -10.04 -6.10 2.29
N ASN A 113 -8.80 -6.07 2.79
CA ASN A 113 -7.89 -7.20 2.69
C ASN A 113 -8.35 -8.40 3.54
N ARG A 114 -8.88 -8.17 4.75
CA ARG A 114 -9.44 -9.25 5.58
C ARG A 114 -10.60 -9.94 4.88
N GLU A 115 -11.51 -9.18 4.26
CA GLU A 115 -12.62 -9.78 3.48
C GLU A 115 -12.11 -10.54 2.25
N ARG A 116 -11.12 -10.01 1.52
CA ARG A 116 -10.48 -10.74 0.42
C ARG A 116 -9.86 -12.05 0.88
N ASN A 117 -9.18 -12.05 2.03
CA ASN A 117 -8.55 -13.26 2.58
C ASN A 117 -9.60 -14.30 3.00
N LYS A 118 -10.74 -13.88 3.55
CA LYS A 118 -11.88 -14.78 3.83
C LYS A 118 -12.41 -15.40 2.53
N THR A 119 -12.64 -14.60 1.50
CA THR A 119 -13.08 -15.09 0.19
C THR A 119 -12.05 -16.03 -0.44
N GLU A 120 -10.76 -15.70 -0.40
CA GLU A 120 -9.68 -16.55 -0.89
C GLU A 120 -9.67 -17.90 -0.16
N THR A 121 -9.85 -17.88 1.17
CA THR A 121 -9.94 -19.10 1.98
C THR A 121 -11.13 -19.95 1.56
N ALA A 122 -12.32 -19.37 1.41
CA ALA A 122 -13.50 -20.10 0.94
C ALA A 122 -13.30 -20.69 -0.48
N LEU A 123 -12.67 -19.94 -1.39
CA LEU A 123 -12.37 -20.40 -2.74
C LEU A 123 -11.39 -21.58 -2.77
N LYS A 124 -10.40 -21.61 -1.87
CA LYS A 124 -9.47 -22.75 -1.73
C LYS A 124 -10.20 -24.05 -1.40
N TYR A 125 -11.28 -23.98 -0.62
CA TYR A 125 -12.08 -25.14 -0.23
C TYR A 125 -13.29 -25.41 -1.14
N SER A 126 -13.47 -24.63 -2.20
CA SER A 126 -14.48 -24.91 -3.23
C SER A 126 -14.11 -26.14 -4.06
N GLU A 127 -15.07 -26.70 -4.81
CA GLU A 127 -14.85 -27.85 -5.69
C GLU A 127 -13.64 -27.66 -6.62
N TYR A 128 -13.55 -26.51 -7.30
CA TYR A 128 -12.42 -26.20 -8.19
C TYR A 128 -11.12 -25.90 -7.42
N GLY A 129 -11.21 -25.32 -6.22
CA GLY A 129 -10.05 -25.09 -5.36
C GLY A 129 -9.40 -26.40 -4.93
N ILE A 130 -10.21 -27.38 -4.49
CA ILE A 130 -9.75 -28.71 -4.12
C ILE A 130 -9.18 -29.43 -5.35
N LYS A 131 -9.87 -29.42 -6.49
CA LYS A 131 -9.38 -30.01 -7.75
C LYS A 131 -8.02 -29.46 -8.17
N LEU A 132 -7.79 -28.14 -8.02
CA LEU A 132 -6.49 -27.52 -8.34
C LEU A 132 -5.37 -28.05 -7.43
N LEU A 133 -5.67 -28.29 -6.15
CA LEU A 133 -4.71 -28.77 -5.16
C LEU A 133 -4.44 -30.28 -5.27
N THR A 134 -5.45 -31.08 -5.64
CA THR A 134 -5.35 -32.54 -5.68
C THR A 134 -4.93 -33.10 -7.04
N CYS A 135 -5.34 -32.48 -8.16
CA CYS A 135 -5.00 -33.00 -9.48
C CYS A 135 -3.58 -32.66 -9.95
N GLY A 136 -2.85 -31.80 -9.24
CA GLY A 136 -1.54 -31.32 -9.67
C GLY A 136 -1.65 -30.50 -10.96
N THR A 137 -1.17 -29.26 -10.98
CA THR A 137 -1.07 -28.55 -12.25
C THR A 137 -0.02 -29.25 -13.10
N THR A 138 -0.42 -30.08 -14.06
CA THR A 138 0.45 -30.47 -15.18
C THR A 138 0.70 -29.21 -16.01
N LYS A 139 1.59 -28.34 -15.53
CA LYS A 139 2.26 -27.39 -16.42
C LYS A 139 3.10 -28.25 -17.35
N LYS A 140 2.54 -28.66 -18.49
CA LYS A 140 3.36 -29.11 -19.61
C LYS A 140 4.26 -27.91 -19.93
N PRO A 141 5.60 -28.01 -19.82
CA PRO A 141 6.47 -26.93 -20.25
C PRO A 141 6.15 -26.62 -21.72
N PRO A 142 6.28 -25.34 -22.15
CA PRO A 142 6.03 -25.00 -23.56
C PRO A 142 6.92 -25.90 -24.43
N ASP A 143 6.29 -26.61 -25.35
CA ASP A 143 6.96 -27.43 -26.37
C ASP A 143 7.94 -26.52 -27.10
N LYS A 144 9.24 -26.68 -26.83
CA LYS A 144 10.30 -26.11 -27.66
C LYS A 144 10.56 -27.12 -28.76
N SER A 145 9.71 -27.14 -29.78
CA SER A 145 10.03 -27.75 -31.07
C SER A 145 10.39 -26.64 -32.04
N ASN A 146 11.70 -26.49 -32.28
CA ASN A 146 12.25 -25.97 -33.54
C ASN A 146 12.11 -27.03 -34.62
#